data_AF-A0AAN0Y097-F1
#
_entry.id   AF-A0AAN0Y097-F1
#
_cell.length_a   1.000
_cell.length_b   1.000
_cell.length_c   1.000
_cell.angle_alpha   90.00
_cell.angle_beta   90.00
_cell.angle_gamma   90.00
#
_symmetry.space_group_name_H-M   'P 1'
#
loop_
_entity.id
_entity.type
_entity.pdbx_description
1 polymer ?
#
loop_
_entity_poly.entity_id
_entity_poly.type
_entity_poly.pdbx_seq_one_letter_code
_entity_poly.pdbx_strand_id
1 'polypeptide(L)'
;MRKTLLTLALLSMNIGSAHAFLDSVVEKSNESGLMDMVGKSLSTESSPLTELLTSQLPVSTEQAAGGSSALLALAQSQLSGENSSELASLIPGLSSLSGAQSLLGNVESLSAVQSAFDTLGLDASMISQFAPVILQYLSEQGASTGLLDSLTGLWSGE
;
A
#
# COMPACT_ATOMS: atom_id res chain seq x y z
N MET A 1 -2.14 56.68 -34.87
CA MET A 1 -3.33 57.52 -34.57
C MET A 1 -4.23 56.76 -33.61
N ARG A 2 -4.79 57.49 -32.65
CA ARG A 2 -5.62 57.08 -31.51
C ARG A 2 -6.88 56.32 -31.93
N LYS A 3 -7.41 55.47 -31.04
CA LYS A 3 -8.84 55.39 -30.64
C LYS A 3 -9.04 54.43 -29.45
N THR A 4 -9.16 55.05 -28.29
CA THR A 4 -9.87 54.58 -27.08
C THR A 4 -11.25 54.02 -27.42
N LEU A 5 -11.65 52.90 -26.82
CA LEU A 5 -13.05 52.67 -26.42
C LEU A 5 -13.13 51.83 -25.14
N LEU A 6 -13.75 52.46 -24.14
CA LEU A 6 -14.08 51.98 -22.81
C LEU A 6 -15.53 51.49 -22.91
N THR A 7 -15.82 50.23 -22.58
CA THR A 7 -17.20 49.75 -22.50
C THR A 7 -17.37 48.89 -21.27
N LEU A 8 -17.91 49.55 -20.25
CA LEU A 8 -18.45 49.00 -19.01
C LEU A 8 -19.80 48.33 -19.33
N ALA A 9 -19.92 47.03 -19.06
CA ALA A 9 -21.21 46.34 -19.00
C ALA A 9 -21.25 45.54 -17.69
N LEU A 10 -21.85 46.16 -16.68
CA LEU A 10 -22.31 45.52 -15.45
C LEU A 10 -23.66 44.84 -15.71
N LEU A 11 -23.87 43.72 -15.01
CA LEU A 11 -25.14 43.10 -14.65
C LEU A 11 -25.75 42.08 -15.64
N SER A 12 -25.56 40.80 -15.32
CA SER A 12 -26.55 39.74 -15.57
C SER A 12 -26.47 38.72 -14.44
N MET A 13 -27.38 38.86 -13.48
CA MET A 13 -27.62 37.92 -12.41
C MET A 13 -28.32 36.70 -13.04
N ASN A 14 -27.63 35.55 -13.09
CA ASN A 14 -28.22 34.27 -13.48
C ASN A 14 -28.25 33.37 -12.24
N ILE A 15 -29.44 33.19 -11.68
CA ILE A 15 -29.71 32.28 -10.57
C ILE A 15 -30.13 30.95 -11.21
N GLY A 16 -29.35 29.89 -11.00
CA GLY A 16 -29.81 28.54 -11.31
C GLY A 16 -28.69 27.54 -11.56
N SER A 17 -28.69 26.49 -10.73
CA SER A 17 -28.04 25.19 -10.93
C SER A 17 -26.61 25.07 -10.41
N ALA A 18 -26.53 24.50 -9.22
CA ALA A 18 -25.33 24.06 -8.52
C ALA A 18 -24.53 23.02 -9.31
N HIS A 19 -23.47 23.43 -10.01
CA HIS A 19 -22.41 22.55 -10.51
C HIS A 19 -21.09 23.34 -10.61
N ALA A 20 -20.40 23.50 -9.48
CA ALA A 20 -19.03 24.04 -9.46
C ALA A 20 -18.21 23.30 -8.39
N PHE A 21 -18.28 21.98 -8.39
CA PHE A 21 -17.43 21.11 -7.56
C PHE A 21 -16.63 20.09 -8.39
N LEU A 22 -16.73 20.12 -9.72
CA LEU A 22 -16.09 19.13 -10.59
C LEU A 22 -15.25 19.71 -11.74
N ASP A 23 -14.89 21.00 -11.68
CA ASP A 23 -14.07 21.66 -12.72
C ASP A 23 -12.67 22.09 -12.20
N SER A 24 -12.26 21.63 -11.02
CA SER A 24 -10.94 21.96 -10.43
C SER A 24 -9.88 20.86 -10.59
N VAL A 25 -10.20 19.73 -11.23
CA VAL A 25 -9.28 18.58 -11.35
C VAL A 25 -8.61 18.48 -12.72
N VAL A 26 -9.10 19.21 -13.72
CA VAL A 26 -8.51 19.22 -15.05
C VAL A 26 -7.89 20.59 -15.29
N GLU A 27 -6.56 20.57 -15.39
CA GLU A 27 -5.71 21.64 -15.89
C GLU A 27 -5.25 22.68 -14.86
N LYS A 28 -4.04 22.47 -14.32
CA LYS A 28 -2.83 23.20 -14.75
C LYS A 28 -1.68 23.05 -13.74
N SER A 29 -0.66 22.33 -14.19
CA SER A 29 0.77 22.47 -13.83
C SER A 29 1.16 22.68 -12.35
N ASN A 30 1.92 21.69 -11.85
CA ASN A 30 2.95 21.83 -10.82
C ASN A 30 2.50 21.78 -9.35
N GLU A 31 1.84 20.69 -8.94
CA GLU A 31 1.46 20.48 -7.54
C GLU A 31 1.76 19.06 -7.04
N SER A 32 2.95 18.90 -6.44
CA SER A 32 3.38 17.80 -5.57
C SER A 32 2.55 17.71 -4.27
N GLY A 33 1.22 17.81 -4.33
CA GLY A 33 0.39 18.12 -3.17
C GLY A 33 -0.44 16.97 -2.62
N LEU A 34 -1.08 16.17 -3.49
CA LEU A 34 -2.03 15.15 -3.03
C LEU A 34 -1.60 13.72 -3.37
N MET A 35 -1.10 13.49 -4.59
CA MET A 35 -0.49 12.21 -4.98
C MET A 35 0.82 11.98 -4.23
N ASP A 36 1.56 13.05 -3.92
CA ASP A 36 2.78 13.02 -3.10
C ASP A 36 2.45 12.78 -1.62
N MET A 37 1.33 13.31 -1.10
CA MET A 37 0.91 13.08 0.30
C MET A 37 0.26 11.70 0.50
N VAL A 38 -0.50 11.22 -0.49
CA VAL A 38 -0.95 9.82 -0.57
C VAL A 38 0.23 8.90 -0.81
N GLY A 39 1.21 9.27 -1.63
CA GLY A 39 2.48 8.54 -1.83
C GLY A 39 3.48 8.63 -0.67
N LYS A 40 3.24 9.53 0.29
CA LYS A 40 4.07 9.75 1.50
C LYS A 40 3.38 9.30 2.78
N SER A 41 2.06 9.04 2.72
CA SER A 41 1.28 8.36 3.75
C SER A 41 1.03 6.88 3.42
N LEU A 42 0.84 6.53 2.14
CA LEU A 42 1.17 5.24 1.57
C LEU A 42 2.56 5.39 0.99
N SER A 43 3.59 5.29 1.81
CA SER A 43 4.95 5.17 1.34
C SER A 43 5.04 3.98 0.36
N THR A 44 4.89 4.27 -0.92
CA THR A 44 5.56 3.59 -2.04
C THR A 44 7.01 4.08 -2.12
N GLU A 45 7.54 4.67 -1.04
CA GLU A 45 8.98 4.60 -0.77
C GLU A 45 9.31 3.12 -0.68
N SER A 46 10.24 2.70 -1.52
CA SER A 46 10.78 1.36 -1.58
C SER A 46 11.16 0.93 -0.16
N SER A 47 10.25 0.23 0.54
CA SER A 47 10.58 -0.28 1.86
C SER A 47 11.81 -1.16 1.68
N PRO A 48 12.76 -1.21 2.64
CA PRO A 48 13.94 -2.06 2.48
C PRO A 48 13.58 -3.52 2.12
N LEU A 49 12.42 -3.99 2.59
CA LEU A 49 11.81 -5.25 2.20
C LEU A 49 11.42 -5.28 0.71
N THR A 50 10.73 -4.26 0.21
CA THR A 50 10.31 -4.15 -1.21
C THR A 50 11.52 -4.07 -2.14
N GLU A 51 12.57 -3.33 -1.77
CA GLU A 51 13.84 -3.29 -2.51
C GLU A 51 14.50 -4.67 -2.56
N LEU A 52 14.54 -5.36 -1.41
CA LEU A 52 15.10 -6.70 -1.32
C LEU A 52 14.32 -7.71 -2.18
N LEU A 53 13.00 -7.61 -2.21
CA LEU A 53 12.13 -8.48 -3.03
C LEU A 53 12.29 -8.22 -4.52
N THR A 54 12.24 -6.96 -4.95
CA THR A 54 12.39 -6.58 -6.38
C THR A 54 13.81 -6.83 -6.90
N SER A 55 14.81 -6.84 -6.02
CA SER A 55 16.19 -7.21 -6.37
C SER A 55 16.39 -8.72 -6.55
N GLN A 56 15.63 -9.54 -5.80
CA GLN A 56 15.78 -11.00 -5.82
C GLN A 56 14.78 -11.71 -6.73
N LEU A 57 13.61 -11.09 -6.95
CA LEU A 57 12.51 -11.67 -7.70
C LEU A 57 12.13 -10.74 -8.87
N PRO A 58 11.75 -11.28 -10.04
CA PRO A 58 11.33 -10.49 -11.19
C PRO A 58 9.91 -9.93 -11.00
N VAL A 59 9.71 -9.10 -9.98
CA VAL A 59 8.44 -8.47 -9.61
C VAL A 59 8.56 -6.95 -9.61
N SER A 60 7.46 -6.24 -9.83
CA SER A 60 7.44 -4.77 -9.68
C SER A 60 7.40 -4.35 -8.21
N THR A 61 7.69 -3.09 -7.92
CA THR A 61 7.56 -2.50 -6.58
C THR A 61 6.15 -2.67 -6.01
N GLU A 62 5.13 -2.44 -6.85
CA GLU A 62 3.71 -2.59 -6.48
C GLU A 62 3.38 -4.05 -6.16
N GLN A 63 3.91 -4.98 -6.94
CA GLN A 63 3.74 -6.41 -6.73
C GLN A 63 4.43 -6.89 -5.45
N ALA A 64 5.67 -6.46 -5.22
CA ALA A 64 6.41 -6.76 -4.00
C ALA A 64 5.71 -6.20 -2.75
N ALA A 65 5.26 -4.94 -2.80
CA ALA A 65 4.54 -4.30 -1.70
C ALA A 65 3.15 -4.93 -1.47
N GLY A 66 2.39 -5.17 -2.54
CA GLY A 66 1.07 -5.80 -2.48
C GLY A 66 1.13 -7.25 -2.01
N GLY A 67 2.05 -8.05 -2.54
CA GLY A 67 2.24 -9.44 -2.13
C GLY A 67 2.73 -9.56 -0.68
N SER A 68 3.67 -8.70 -0.27
CA SER A 68 4.14 -8.67 1.12
C SER A 68 3.05 -8.22 2.08
N SER A 69 2.25 -7.21 1.73
CA SER A 69 1.14 -6.77 2.58
C SER A 69 0.06 -7.84 2.72
N ALA A 70 -0.22 -8.64 1.68
CA ALA A 70 -1.11 -9.79 1.79
C ALA A 70 -0.56 -10.89 2.72
N LEU A 71 0.73 -11.22 2.62
CA LEU A 71 1.38 -12.21 3.50
C LEU A 71 1.46 -11.73 4.95
N LEU A 72 1.74 -10.45 5.16
CA LEU A 72 1.79 -9.82 6.48
C LEU A 72 0.38 -9.64 7.07
N ALA A 73 -0.64 -9.39 6.25
CA ALA A 73 -2.04 -9.36 6.68
C ALA A 73 -2.49 -10.73 7.20
N LEU A 74 -2.15 -11.81 6.46
CA LEU A 74 -2.36 -13.17 6.93
C LEU A 74 -1.64 -13.44 8.25
N ALA A 75 -0.36 -13.06 8.33
CA ALA A 75 0.42 -13.21 9.55
C ALA A 75 -0.23 -12.45 10.72
N GLN A 76 -0.64 -11.20 10.54
CA GLN A 76 -1.31 -10.43 11.59
C GLN A 76 -2.64 -11.05 12.03
N SER A 77 -3.38 -11.70 11.11
CA SER A 77 -4.63 -12.38 11.42
C SER A 77 -4.43 -13.70 12.17
N GLN A 78 -3.33 -14.41 11.89
CA GLN A 78 -3.11 -15.78 12.38
C GLN A 78 -2.15 -15.85 13.58
N LEU A 79 -1.26 -14.88 13.74
CA LEU A 79 -0.32 -14.81 14.86
C LEU A 79 -1.03 -14.40 16.15
N SER A 80 -0.53 -14.92 17.27
CA SER A 80 -0.95 -14.48 18.60
C SER A 80 -0.50 -13.05 18.88
N GLY A 81 -1.14 -12.38 19.84
CA GLY A 81 -0.93 -10.95 20.11
C GLY A 81 0.52 -10.54 20.42
N GLU A 82 1.33 -11.43 21.01
CA GLU A 82 2.76 -11.18 21.25
C GLU A 82 3.56 -11.15 19.94
N ASN A 83 3.47 -12.20 19.13
CA ASN A 83 4.13 -12.29 17.82
C ASN A 83 3.64 -11.21 16.84
N SER A 84 2.35 -10.88 16.86
CA SER A 84 1.77 -9.82 16.03
C SER A 84 2.30 -8.44 16.43
N SER A 85 2.42 -8.15 17.73
CA SER A 85 2.99 -6.89 18.23
C SER A 85 4.48 -6.76 17.90
N GLU A 86 5.22 -7.87 17.99
CA GLU A 86 6.62 -7.93 17.58
C GLU A 86 6.77 -7.65 16.09
N LEU A 87 6.02 -8.36 15.24
CA LEU A 87 6.00 -8.16 13.78
C LEU A 87 5.70 -6.70 13.41
N ALA A 88 4.71 -6.08 14.05
CA ALA A 88 4.33 -4.69 13.82
C ALA A 88 5.40 -3.69 14.27
N SER A 89 6.24 -4.05 15.24
CA SER A 89 7.37 -3.24 15.70
C SER A 89 8.58 -3.33 14.77
N LEU A 90 8.75 -4.47 14.07
CA LEU A 90 9.87 -4.73 13.16
C LEU A 90 9.66 -4.14 11.76
N ILE A 91 8.40 -3.98 11.35
CA ILE A 91 8.02 -3.44 10.04
C ILE A 91 7.47 -2.02 10.21
N PRO A 92 8.23 -0.98 9.80
CA PRO A 92 7.76 0.40 9.87
C PRO A 92 6.43 0.58 9.13
N GLY A 93 5.43 1.15 9.80
CA GLY A 93 4.12 1.43 9.22
C GLY A 93 3.10 0.28 9.31
N LEU A 94 3.49 -0.93 9.74
CA LEU A 94 2.55 -2.05 9.86
C LEU A 94 1.50 -1.82 10.96
N SER A 95 1.87 -1.15 12.06
CA SER A 95 0.94 -0.76 13.13
C SER A 95 -0.18 0.18 12.67
N SER A 96 0.04 0.95 11.60
CA SER A 96 -1.00 1.77 10.97
C SER A 96 -1.93 0.92 10.08
N LEU A 97 -1.39 -0.17 9.54
CA LEU A 97 -2.12 -1.12 8.70
C LEU A 97 -3.00 -2.08 9.52
N SER A 98 -2.63 -2.42 10.75
CA SER A 98 -3.46 -3.27 11.62
C SER A 98 -4.85 -2.65 11.90
N GLY A 99 -4.91 -1.33 12.06
CA GLY A 99 -6.18 -0.58 12.12
C GLY A 99 -6.95 -0.60 10.79
N ALA A 100 -6.24 -0.65 9.66
CA ALA A 100 -6.83 -0.76 8.33
C ALA A 100 -7.25 -2.20 7.99
N GLN A 101 -6.67 -3.23 8.61
CA GLN A 101 -7.04 -4.64 8.40
C GLN A 101 -8.50 -4.92 8.76
N SER A 102 -9.02 -4.23 9.78
CA SER A 102 -10.46 -4.26 10.13
C SER A 102 -11.35 -3.67 9.03
N LEU A 103 -10.79 -2.90 8.10
CA LEU A 103 -11.47 -2.26 6.97
C LEU A 103 -11.19 -2.96 5.62
N LEU A 104 -10.01 -3.57 5.45
CA LEU A 104 -9.58 -4.25 4.22
C LEU A 104 -10.15 -5.66 4.05
N GLY A 105 -10.79 -6.22 5.07
CA GLY A 105 -11.32 -7.57 5.04
C GLY A 105 -10.31 -8.60 5.53
N ASN A 106 -10.84 -9.61 6.21
CA ASN A 106 -10.09 -10.64 6.90
C ASN A 106 -9.32 -11.53 5.91
N VAL A 107 -8.04 -11.22 5.68
CA VAL A 107 -7.09 -12.15 5.04
C VAL A 107 -6.71 -13.21 6.08
N GLU A 108 -7.59 -14.19 6.28
CA GLU A 108 -7.45 -15.24 7.30
C GLU A 108 -6.80 -16.52 6.76
N SER A 109 -6.66 -16.65 5.45
CA SER A 109 -6.19 -17.88 4.82
C SER A 109 -5.14 -17.63 3.74
N LEU A 110 -4.29 -18.63 3.54
CA LEU A 110 -3.36 -18.65 2.40
C LEU A 110 -4.11 -18.52 1.07
N SER A 111 -5.33 -19.06 0.95
CA SER A 111 -6.16 -18.90 -0.25
C SER A 111 -6.51 -17.43 -0.54
N ALA A 112 -6.77 -16.63 0.51
CA ALA A 112 -7.01 -15.20 0.35
C ALA A 112 -5.74 -14.47 -0.12
N VAL A 113 -4.58 -14.87 0.40
CA VAL A 113 -3.28 -14.36 -0.08
C VAL A 113 -3.05 -14.74 -1.54
N GLN A 114 -3.31 -15.99 -1.93
CA GLN A 114 -3.19 -16.43 -3.32
C GLN A 114 -4.11 -15.63 -4.25
N SER A 115 -5.34 -15.36 -3.83
CA SER A 115 -6.27 -14.50 -4.58
C SER A 115 -5.77 -13.07 -4.72
N ALA A 116 -5.11 -12.52 -3.69
CA ALA A 116 -4.50 -11.20 -3.75
C ALA A 116 -3.31 -11.18 -4.74
N PHE A 117 -2.48 -12.23 -4.73
CA PHE A 117 -1.40 -12.40 -5.71
C PHE A 117 -1.96 -12.46 -7.15
N ASP A 118 -2.97 -13.29 -7.39
CA ASP A 118 -3.63 -13.41 -8.71
C ASP A 118 -4.18 -12.06 -9.19
N THR A 119 -4.82 -11.29 -8.29
CA THR A 119 -5.34 -9.95 -8.58
C THR A 119 -4.23 -8.96 -8.99
N LEU A 120 -3.03 -9.12 -8.43
CA LEU A 120 -1.84 -8.34 -8.76
C LEU A 120 -1.08 -8.87 -10.00
N GLY A 121 -1.61 -9.90 -10.66
CA GLY A 121 -0.95 -10.58 -11.78
C GLY A 121 0.29 -11.37 -11.36
N LEU A 122 0.39 -11.74 -10.08
CA LEU A 122 1.45 -12.60 -9.54
C LEU A 122 0.97 -14.05 -9.49
N ASP A 123 1.90 -14.96 -9.75
CA ASP A 123 1.63 -16.38 -9.61
C ASP A 123 1.62 -16.75 -8.11
N ALA A 124 0.63 -17.55 -7.69
CA ALA A 124 0.51 -18.02 -6.31
C ALA A 124 1.77 -18.79 -5.83
N SER A 125 2.50 -19.43 -6.74
CA SER A 125 3.77 -20.10 -6.42
C SER A 125 4.88 -19.14 -5.98
N MET A 126 4.75 -17.83 -6.25
CA MET A 126 5.70 -16.82 -5.79
C MET A 126 5.62 -16.62 -4.28
N ILE A 127 4.56 -17.05 -3.59
CA ILE A 127 4.50 -17.03 -2.12
C ILE A 127 5.68 -17.80 -1.52
N SER A 128 6.06 -18.95 -2.10
CA SER A 128 7.21 -19.74 -1.68
C SER A 128 8.56 -19.06 -1.92
N GLN A 129 8.59 -18.02 -2.76
CA GLN A 129 9.78 -17.19 -3.00
C GLN A 129 9.78 -15.92 -2.15
N PHE A 130 8.61 -15.34 -1.89
CA PHE A 130 8.44 -14.17 -1.03
C PHE A 130 8.71 -14.49 0.44
N ALA A 131 8.15 -15.60 0.93
CA ALA A 131 8.27 -16.03 2.32
C ALA A 131 9.73 -16.04 2.83
N PRO A 132 10.69 -16.75 2.19
CA PRO A 132 12.07 -16.78 2.68
C PRO A 132 12.77 -15.41 2.61
N VAL A 133 12.41 -14.54 1.66
CA VAL A 133 12.96 -13.18 1.56
C VAL A 133 12.44 -12.30 2.70
N ILE A 134 11.15 -12.41 3.04
CA ILE A 134 10.55 -11.68 4.17
C ILE A 134 11.11 -12.20 5.50
N LEU A 135 11.27 -13.52 5.66
CA LEU A 135 11.89 -14.12 6.84
C LEU A 135 13.35 -13.66 7.02
N GLN A 136 14.11 -13.59 5.93
CA GLN A 136 15.48 -13.06 5.96
C GLN A 136 15.48 -11.62 6.46
N TYR A 137 14.65 -10.77 5.86
CA TYR A 137 14.52 -9.38 6.29
C TYR A 137 14.16 -9.26 7.78
N LEU A 138 13.14 -10.00 8.23
CA LEU A 138 12.73 -9.99 9.63
C LEU A 138 13.84 -10.49 10.57
N SER A 139 14.58 -11.52 10.16
CA SER A 139 15.74 -12.01 10.90
C SER A 139 16.84 -10.95 11.01
N GLU A 140 17.10 -10.18 9.96
CA GLU A 140 18.06 -9.07 9.98
C GLU A 140 17.59 -7.92 10.88
N GLN A 141 16.27 -7.69 10.95
CA GLN A 141 15.64 -6.72 11.83
C GLN A 141 15.60 -7.16 13.31
N GLY A 142 15.99 -8.40 13.61
CA GLY A 142 16.05 -8.92 14.97
C GLY A 142 14.78 -9.63 15.44
N ALA A 143 13.99 -10.19 14.52
CA ALA A 143 12.85 -11.03 14.85
C ALA A 143 13.25 -12.22 15.74
N SER A 144 12.41 -12.52 16.73
CA SER A 144 12.53 -13.70 17.56
C SER A 144 12.39 -14.98 16.75
N THR A 145 13.06 -16.04 17.18
CA THR A 145 12.94 -17.36 16.56
C THR A 145 11.50 -17.86 16.59
N GLY A 146 10.76 -17.59 17.67
CA GLY A 146 9.34 -17.96 17.78
C GLY A 146 8.45 -17.26 16.75
N LEU A 147 8.70 -15.98 16.46
CA LEU A 147 8.01 -15.26 15.39
C LEU A 147 8.35 -15.87 14.01
N LEU A 148 9.64 -16.07 13.71
CA LEU A 148 10.09 -16.63 12.43
C LEU A 148 9.54 -18.05 12.20
N ASP A 149 9.53 -18.90 13.22
CA ASP A 149 8.96 -20.25 13.16
C ASP A 149 7.45 -20.18 12.90
N SER A 150 6.74 -19.28 13.58
CA SER A 150 5.30 -19.10 13.39
C SER A 150 4.98 -18.63 11.96
N LEU A 151 5.70 -17.65 11.45
CA LEU A 151 5.55 -17.14 10.09
C LEU A 151 5.85 -18.23 9.03
N THR A 152 6.90 -19.01 9.26
CA THR A 152 7.27 -20.12 8.38
C THR A 152 6.16 -21.16 8.30
N GLY A 153 5.58 -21.55 9.44
CA GLY A 153 4.44 -22.47 9.48
C GLY A 153 3.22 -21.92 8.74
N LEU A 154 2.91 -20.63 8.91
CA LEU A 154 1.75 -20.00 8.26
C LEU A 154 1.86 -19.93 6.73
N TRP A 155 3.05 -19.65 6.20
CA TRP A 155 3.24 -19.45 4.76
C TRP A 155 3.62 -20.71 4.00
N SER A 156 4.18 -21.73 4.67
CA SER A 156 4.56 -22.98 4.03
C SER A 156 3.39 -23.95 3.84
N GLY A 157 2.27 -23.73 4.52
CA GLY A 157 1.05 -24.51 4.34
C GLY A 157 1.15 -25.96 4.85
N GLU A 158 2.02 -26.22 5.83
CA GLU A 158 2.19 -27.53 6.47
C GLU A 158 1.32 -27.70 7.72
#